data_AF-A0A832WTQ6-F1
#
_entry.id   AF-A0A832WTQ6-F1
#
_cell.length_a   1.000
_cell.length_b   1.000
_cell.length_c   1.000
_cell.angle_alpha   90.00
_cell.angle_beta   90.00
_cell.angle_gamma   90.00
#
_symmetry.space_group_name_H-M   'P 1'
#
loop_
_entity.id
_entity.type
_entity.pdbx_description
1 polymer ?
#
loop_
_entity_poly.entity_id
_entity_poly.type
_entity_poly.pdbx_seq_one_letter_code
_entity_poly.pdbx_strand_id
1 'polypeptide(L)'
;MKARIKLTFIFLLVYVAGVIFFGPFSEVSGNSGNGGVENNLGAENENSNSSDALVTEELIEPGKSARSYSWNYEGYRWHLTLLLDDKLYHAYESRTRKRNYDLFASDPYDEWLIKNIADTLFSLSKEYGLEENKIPGLCVSFIQSLNYTSDLTSSGYDQYPRFPYETLYDNGGDCEDTSILAVAILQEMGYDVVLLELPEHMALGIKCDPKTKGRSFEYNNSHYYYLETTGRNWQIGEMPEEYENKPVEVIPVYRRPLVNLDFSARCEYSQKEGVVDVNVTLRNVGSEIAENATVYVALQADDESRIWDQIESDPVIIEPEGAYQFTAKGLRVPGDRTFRVYVRAIGENLLSKEIMSEWVSI
;
A
#
# COMPACT_ATOMS: atom_id res chain seq x y z
N MET A 1 11.81 20.73 32.59
CA MET A 1 12.54 20.80 31.31
C MET A 1 13.01 19.40 30.95
N LYS A 2 12.25 18.68 30.11
CA LYS A 2 12.68 17.38 29.56
C LYS A 2 13.31 17.65 28.19
N ALA A 3 14.57 17.26 28.04
CA ALA A 3 15.32 17.43 26.81
C ALA A 3 14.67 16.61 25.69
N ARG A 4 14.28 17.29 24.60
CA ARG A 4 13.90 16.64 23.34
C ARG A 4 15.18 16.20 22.65
N ILE A 5 15.45 14.89 22.63
CA ILE A 5 16.47 14.31 21.77
C ILE A 5 15.86 14.29 20.36
N LYS A 6 16.22 15.27 19.52
CA LYS A 6 16.02 15.18 18.07
C LYS A 6 17.06 14.21 17.55
N LEU A 7 16.64 12.98 17.27
CA LEU A 7 17.46 11.99 16.61
C LEU A 7 17.35 12.24 15.10
N THR A 8 18.17 13.16 14.60
CA THR A 8 18.39 13.33 13.15
C THR A 8 19.21 12.13 12.67
N PHE A 9 18.54 11.10 12.18
CA PHE A 9 19.18 10.10 11.34
C PHE A 9 19.27 10.65 9.92
N ILE A 10 20.47 11.04 9.50
CA ILE A 10 20.79 11.24 8.09
C ILE A 10 21.07 9.84 7.55
N PHE A 11 20.04 9.16 7.06
CA PHE A 11 20.21 7.94 6.27
C PHE A 11 20.42 8.34 4.81
N LEU A 12 21.69 8.54 4.44
CA LEU A 12 22.12 8.46 3.05
C LEU A 12 22.23 6.97 2.72
N LEU A 13 21.22 6.38 2.07
CA LEU A 13 21.21 4.93 1.88
C LEU A 13 20.61 4.50 0.55
N VAL A 14 21.34 4.77 -0.54
CA VAL A 14 21.46 3.85 -1.69
C VAL A 14 22.92 3.88 -2.15
N TYR A 15 23.57 2.73 -2.15
CA TYR A 15 24.79 2.51 -2.93
C TYR A 15 24.35 1.96 -4.29
N VAL A 16 24.57 2.76 -5.33
CA VAL A 16 24.45 2.44 -6.76
C VAL A 16 23.02 2.34 -7.30
N ALA A 17 22.55 3.46 -7.84
CA ALA A 17 21.74 3.44 -9.05
C ALA A 17 22.67 3.69 -10.25
N GLY A 18 22.46 2.98 -11.34
CA GLY A 18 23.28 3.09 -12.54
C GLY A 18 22.50 2.65 -13.77
N VAL A 19 22.87 3.19 -14.92
CA VAL A 19 22.29 2.82 -16.22
C VAL A 19 23.36 2.13 -17.05
N ILE A 20 23.06 0.94 -17.59
CA ILE A 20 23.98 0.22 -18.50
C ILE A 20 23.47 0.41 -19.93
N PHE A 21 24.30 0.99 -20.80
CA PHE A 21 23.97 1.22 -22.20
C PHE A 21 24.19 -0.05 -23.04
N PHE A 22 23.14 -0.52 -23.74
CA PHE A 22 23.33 -1.33 -24.94
C PHE A 22 22.89 -0.48 -26.13
N GLY A 23 23.79 -0.25 -27.08
CA GLY A 23 23.47 0.41 -28.35
C GLY A 23 22.37 -0.34 -29.13
N PRO A 24 21.82 0.25 -30.21
CA PRO A 24 20.65 -0.30 -30.88
C PRO A 24 20.93 -1.72 -31.38
N PHE A 25 20.14 -2.68 -30.94
CA PHE A 25 20.18 -4.06 -31.44
C PHE A 25 19.87 -4.04 -32.95
N SER A 26 20.85 -4.45 -33.76
CA SER A 26 20.57 -4.89 -35.13
C SER A 26 19.98 -6.29 -35.05
N GLU A 27 18.74 -6.47 -35.53
CA GLU A 27 18.19 -7.78 -35.80
C GLU A 27 19.10 -8.52 -36.80
N VAL A 28 19.76 -9.56 -36.33
CA VAL A 28 20.40 -10.54 -37.22
C VAL A 28 19.53 -11.79 -37.19
N SER A 29 18.87 -12.01 -38.32
CA SER A 29 18.14 -13.23 -38.66
C SER A 29 19.05 -14.45 -38.50
N GLY A 30 18.67 -15.38 -37.63
CA GLY A 30 19.32 -16.69 -37.53
C GLY A 30 18.92 -17.58 -38.71
N ASN A 31 19.91 -18.04 -39.47
CA ASN A 31 19.78 -19.23 -40.33
C ASN A 31 20.92 -20.21 -40.03
N SER A 32 20.51 -21.41 -39.60
CA SER A 32 21.08 -22.76 -39.79
C SER A 32 22.60 -22.94 -40.04
N GLY A 33 23.23 -23.86 -39.29
CA GLY A 33 24.42 -24.57 -39.77
C GLY A 33 25.27 -25.25 -38.71
N ASN A 34 25.61 -26.53 -38.95
CA ASN A 34 26.14 -27.53 -38.01
C ASN A 34 27.67 -27.74 -38.17
N GLY A 35 28.38 -28.11 -37.09
CA GLY A 35 29.55 -29.01 -37.15
C GLY A 35 30.96 -28.48 -36.79
N GLY A 36 31.70 -29.29 -36.01
CA GLY A 36 33.15 -29.52 -36.21
C GLY A 36 34.13 -29.01 -35.14
N VAL A 37 35.05 -29.89 -34.74
CA VAL A 37 36.03 -29.83 -33.63
C VAL A 37 37.42 -29.33 -34.10
N GLU A 38 38.21 -28.62 -33.26
CA GLU A 38 39.63 -28.91 -32.90
C GLU A 38 40.38 -27.75 -32.18
N ASN A 39 41.38 -28.14 -31.36
CA ASN A 39 42.21 -27.37 -30.43
C ASN A 39 43.38 -26.58 -31.06
N ASN A 40 43.75 -25.42 -30.49
CA ASN A 40 45.07 -25.17 -29.84
C ASN A 40 45.41 -23.68 -29.60
N LEU A 41 45.76 -23.38 -28.33
CA LEU A 41 46.80 -22.49 -27.78
C LEU A 41 47.39 -21.31 -28.60
N GLY A 42 47.37 -20.10 -27.99
CA GLY A 42 48.49 -19.14 -28.11
C GLY A 42 48.17 -17.64 -28.07
N ALA A 43 48.47 -17.02 -26.91
CA ALA A 43 48.96 -15.64 -26.68
C ALA A 43 48.05 -14.40 -26.89
N GLU A 44 47.74 -13.77 -25.74
CA GLU A 44 47.87 -12.32 -25.41
C GLU A 44 47.59 -11.26 -26.49
N ASN A 45 46.55 -10.42 -26.30
CA ASN A 45 46.69 -9.13 -25.61
C ASN A 45 45.39 -8.29 -25.59
N GLU A 46 45.30 -7.48 -24.52
CA GLU A 46 44.64 -6.17 -24.40
C GLU A 46 43.12 -6.05 -24.09
N ASN A 47 42.87 -5.84 -22.80
CA ASN A 47 42.13 -4.71 -22.21
C ASN A 47 40.81 -4.28 -22.87
N SER A 48 39.72 -4.71 -22.25
CA SER A 48 38.57 -3.83 -21.99
C SER A 48 38.10 -4.11 -20.57
N ASN A 49 38.53 -3.29 -19.63
CA ASN A 49 37.99 -3.28 -18.27
C ASN A 49 36.50 -2.95 -18.33
N SER A 50 35.66 -3.99 -18.30
CA SER A 50 34.28 -3.91 -17.85
C SER A 50 34.30 -3.42 -16.41
N SER A 51 33.77 -2.23 -16.15
CA SER A 51 33.50 -1.76 -14.80
C SER A 51 32.25 -2.45 -14.26
N ASP A 52 32.34 -3.77 -14.06
CA ASP A 52 31.45 -4.49 -13.16
C ASP A 52 31.90 -4.14 -11.74
N ALA A 53 31.32 -3.05 -11.21
CA ALA A 53 31.42 -2.76 -9.79
C ALA A 53 30.60 -3.80 -9.02
N LEU A 54 31.28 -4.90 -8.64
CA LEU A 54 30.83 -5.83 -7.62
C LEU A 54 30.39 -5.04 -6.39
N VAL A 55 29.09 -5.07 -6.10
CA VAL A 55 28.59 -4.86 -4.74
C VAL A 55 29.22 -5.97 -3.92
N THR A 56 30.31 -5.65 -3.23
CA THR A 56 30.88 -6.54 -2.23
C THR A 56 29.80 -6.78 -1.19
N GLU A 57 29.46 -8.06 -0.92
CA GLU A 57 28.58 -8.56 0.16
C GLU A 57 29.01 -8.12 1.58
N GLU A 58 29.90 -7.14 1.69
CA GLU A 58 30.51 -6.68 2.92
C GLU A 58 29.65 -5.55 3.51
N LEU A 59 28.93 -5.90 4.60
CA LEU A 59 28.19 -5.05 5.55
C LEU A 59 26.67 -4.87 5.35
N ILE A 60 25.95 -5.88 4.85
CA ILE A 60 24.50 -5.93 5.13
C ILE A 60 24.32 -6.30 6.62
N GLU A 61 23.71 -5.40 7.41
CA GLU A 61 23.41 -5.68 8.82
C GLU A 61 22.54 -6.95 8.94
N PRO A 62 22.76 -7.81 9.95
CA PRO A 62 21.94 -9.00 10.15
C PRO A 62 20.44 -8.65 10.22
N GLY A 63 19.63 -9.29 9.38
CA GLY A 63 18.18 -9.06 9.28
C GLY A 63 17.75 -8.00 8.27
N LYS A 64 18.69 -7.51 7.45
CA LYS A 64 18.37 -6.76 6.22
C LYS A 64 18.71 -7.60 5.00
N SER A 65 17.96 -7.38 3.93
CA SER A 65 18.08 -8.06 2.64
C SER A 65 18.18 -7.01 1.54
N ALA A 66 19.19 -7.12 0.68
CA ALA A 66 19.28 -6.30 -0.53
C ALA A 66 18.37 -6.87 -1.62
N ARG A 67 17.51 -6.04 -2.20
CA ARG A 67 16.67 -6.36 -3.36
C ARG A 67 17.06 -5.46 -4.51
N SER A 68 17.46 -6.06 -5.63
CA SER A 68 17.84 -5.34 -6.84
C SER A 68 16.81 -5.55 -7.95
N TYR A 69 16.41 -4.45 -8.58
CA TYR A 69 15.47 -4.39 -9.68
C TYR A 69 16.18 -3.87 -10.92
N SER A 70 15.75 -4.33 -12.09
CA SER A 70 16.33 -3.89 -13.36
C SER A 70 15.29 -3.91 -14.46
N TRP A 71 15.12 -2.80 -15.17
CA TRP A 71 14.10 -2.67 -16.21
C TRP A 71 14.58 -1.78 -17.36
N ASN A 72 13.88 -1.84 -18.49
CA ASN A 72 14.18 -1.01 -19.65
C ASN A 72 13.09 0.05 -19.80
N TYR A 73 13.47 1.30 -20.06
CA TYR A 73 12.55 2.39 -20.36
C TYR A 73 13.25 3.50 -21.14
N GLU A 74 12.58 4.01 -22.19
CA GLU A 74 13.09 5.09 -23.07
C GLU A 74 14.51 4.83 -23.61
N GLY A 75 14.82 3.56 -23.93
CA GLY A 75 16.12 3.15 -24.49
C GLY A 75 17.23 2.97 -23.46
N TYR A 76 16.94 3.14 -22.17
CA TYR A 76 17.89 2.94 -21.07
C TYR A 76 17.56 1.70 -20.24
N ARG A 77 18.59 1.04 -19.71
CA ARG A 77 18.45 -0.02 -18.70
C ARG A 77 18.68 0.58 -17.32
N TRP A 78 17.63 0.66 -16.53
CA TRP A 78 17.61 1.24 -15.19
C TRP A 78 17.86 0.17 -14.14
N HIS A 79 18.48 0.57 -13.02
CA HIS A 79 18.76 -0.29 -11.89
C HIS A 79 18.43 0.43 -10.57
N LEU A 80 17.76 -0.27 -9.66
CA LEU A 80 17.46 0.20 -8.30
C LEU A 80 17.79 -0.92 -7.31
N THR A 81 18.52 -0.62 -6.25
CA THR A 81 18.75 -1.57 -5.15
C THR A 81 18.22 -0.99 -3.86
N LEU A 82 17.32 -1.73 -3.21
CA LEU A 82 16.71 -1.38 -1.94
C LEU A 82 17.27 -2.27 -0.83
N LEU A 83 17.48 -1.68 0.35
CA LEU A 83 17.80 -2.41 1.57
C LEU A 83 16.55 -2.51 2.42
N LEU A 84 15.97 -3.71 2.45
CA LEU A 84 14.74 -4.01 3.16
C LEU A 84 15.04 -4.79 4.45
N ASP A 85 14.21 -4.64 5.46
CA ASP A 85 14.37 -5.17 6.81
C ASP A 85 13.35 -6.28 7.04
N ASP A 86 13.83 -7.48 7.38
CA ASP A 86 12.99 -8.66 7.53
C ASP A 86 12.02 -8.51 8.71
N LYS A 87 12.40 -7.79 9.78
CA LYS A 87 11.51 -7.54 10.92
C LYS A 87 10.42 -6.56 10.55
N LEU A 88 10.74 -5.56 9.72
CA LEU A 88 9.74 -4.62 9.23
C LEU A 88 8.75 -5.34 8.31
N TYR A 89 9.23 -6.20 7.40
CA TYR A 89 8.36 -7.06 6.59
C TYR A 89 7.40 -7.89 7.44
N HIS A 90 7.89 -8.62 8.46
CA HIS A 90 7.02 -9.37 9.37
C HIS A 90 6.08 -8.49 10.21
N ALA A 91 6.50 -7.27 10.53
CA ALA A 91 5.62 -6.30 11.17
C ALA A 91 4.45 -5.95 10.23
N TYR A 92 4.71 -5.73 8.94
CA TYR A 92 3.66 -5.53 7.93
C TYR A 92 2.74 -6.73 7.81
N GLU A 93 3.26 -7.97 7.73
CA GLU A 93 2.43 -9.19 7.66
C GLU A 93 1.46 -9.30 8.85
N SER A 94 1.88 -8.86 10.05
CA SER A 94 1.07 -8.92 11.26
C SER A 94 -0.05 -7.87 11.33
N ARG A 95 -0.02 -6.85 10.45
CA ARG A 95 -1.03 -5.79 10.44
C ARG A 95 -2.35 -6.32 9.90
N THR A 96 -3.46 -5.82 10.42
CA THR A 96 -4.78 -6.16 9.88
C THR A 96 -4.90 -5.69 8.43
N ARG A 97 -5.64 -6.39 7.57
CA ARG A 97 -6.00 -5.94 6.21
C ARG A 97 -7.39 -5.28 6.15
N LYS A 98 -8.07 -5.14 7.30
CA LYS A 98 -9.41 -4.53 7.40
C LYS A 98 -9.34 -3.00 7.24
N ARG A 99 -8.95 -2.54 6.06
CA ARG A 99 -8.91 -1.12 5.65
C ARG A 99 -9.17 -1.02 4.15
N ASN A 100 -9.41 0.20 3.68
CA ASN A 100 -9.64 0.46 2.25
C ASN A 100 -8.30 0.58 1.50
N TYR A 101 -8.29 0.35 0.18
CA TYR A 101 -7.09 0.40 -0.66
C TYR A 101 -6.34 1.73 -0.61
N ASP A 102 -7.05 2.87 -0.50
CA ASP A 102 -6.43 4.19 -0.34
C ASP A 102 -5.48 4.25 0.86
N LEU A 103 -5.83 3.55 1.94
CA LEU A 103 -5.04 3.53 3.18
C LEU A 103 -3.85 2.56 3.15
N PHE A 104 -3.79 1.65 2.17
CA PHE A 104 -2.56 0.91 1.89
C PHE A 104 -1.57 1.80 1.13
N ALA A 105 -2.04 2.56 0.15
CA ALA A 105 -1.21 3.45 -0.65
C ALA A 105 -0.74 4.68 0.14
N SER A 106 -1.54 5.17 1.08
CA SER A 106 -1.23 6.33 1.91
C SER A 106 -0.60 5.96 3.27
N ASP A 107 -0.04 4.76 3.40
CA ASP A 107 0.46 4.25 4.68
C ASP A 107 1.64 5.09 5.23
N PRO A 108 1.65 5.48 6.52
CA PRO A 108 2.73 6.31 7.04
C PRO A 108 3.99 5.53 7.45
N TYR A 109 3.98 4.19 7.47
CA TYR A 109 5.09 3.40 8.00
C TYR A 109 6.23 3.19 6.97
N ASP A 110 5.93 3.27 5.66
CA ASP A 110 6.90 3.19 4.57
C ASP A 110 7.14 4.53 3.86
N GLU A 111 6.62 5.65 4.40
CA GLU A 111 6.78 6.99 3.83
C GLU A 111 8.26 7.32 3.52
N TRP A 112 9.18 6.92 4.41
CA TRP A 112 10.62 7.11 4.20
C TRP A 112 11.17 6.33 2.99
N LEU A 113 10.66 5.12 2.75
CA LEU A 113 11.08 4.24 1.66
C LEU A 113 10.49 4.74 0.35
N ILE A 114 9.19 5.04 0.33
CA ILE A 114 8.49 5.58 -0.83
C ILE A 114 9.13 6.91 -1.26
N LYS A 115 9.40 7.80 -0.31
CA LYS A 115 10.14 9.03 -0.56
C LYS A 115 11.53 8.79 -1.13
N ASN A 116 12.28 7.85 -0.58
CA ASN A 116 13.61 7.54 -1.09
C ASN A 116 13.58 7.01 -2.54
N ILE A 117 12.61 6.16 -2.88
CA ILE A 117 12.41 5.65 -4.24
C ILE A 117 12.03 6.80 -5.18
N ALA A 118 11.04 7.62 -4.81
CA ALA A 118 10.59 8.78 -5.59
C ALA A 118 11.73 9.76 -5.86
N ASP A 119 12.48 10.16 -4.82
CA ASP A 119 13.64 11.06 -4.93
C ASP A 119 14.72 10.44 -5.84
N THR A 120 14.95 9.13 -5.74
CA THR A 120 15.96 8.43 -6.54
C THR A 120 15.57 8.38 -8.01
N LEU A 121 14.35 7.95 -8.33
CA LEU A 121 13.83 7.92 -9.70
C LEU A 121 13.81 9.32 -10.34
N PHE A 122 13.39 10.33 -9.57
CA PHE A 122 13.41 11.72 -10.04
C PHE A 122 14.85 12.19 -10.30
N SER A 123 15.77 11.96 -9.37
CA SER A 123 17.17 12.38 -9.51
C SER A 123 17.84 11.74 -10.73
N LEU A 124 17.64 10.42 -10.92
CA LEU A 124 18.15 9.70 -12.08
C LEU A 124 17.51 10.20 -13.38
N SER A 125 16.20 10.49 -13.39
CA SER A 125 15.56 11.04 -14.58
C SER A 125 16.20 12.36 -15.03
N LYS A 126 16.58 13.23 -14.07
CA LYS A 126 17.24 14.50 -14.35
C LYS A 126 18.69 14.33 -14.80
N GLU A 127 19.44 13.42 -14.16
CA GLU A 127 20.82 13.11 -14.55
C GLU A 127 20.92 12.62 -16.01
N TYR A 128 19.98 11.79 -16.44
CA TYR A 128 19.94 11.23 -17.79
C TYR A 128 19.18 12.10 -18.81
N GLY A 129 18.71 13.29 -18.40
CA GLY A 129 18.07 14.25 -19.30
C GLY A 129 16.69 13.83 -19.82
N LEU A 130 15.97 13.01 -19.05
CA LEU A 130 14.63 12.55 -19.41
C LEU A 130 13.64 13.73 -19.41
N GLU A 131 12.78 13.79 -20.43
CA GLU A 131 11.71 14.80 -20.52
C GLU A 131 10.70 14.65 -19.36
N GLU A 132 10.16 15.76 -18.86
CA GLU A 132 9.31 15.74 -17.64
C GLU A 132 8.03 14.91 -17.79
N ASN A 133 7.46 14.90 -19.00
CA ASN A 133 6.30 14.07 -19.35
C ASN A 133 6.60 12.56 -19.40
N LYS A 134 7.88 12.16 -19.41
CA LYS A 134 8.31 10.75 -19.40
C LYS A 134 8.61 10.22 -18.01
N ILE A 135 8.73 11.09 -17.00
CA ILE A 135 9.04 10.70 -15.63
C ILE A 135 7.97 9.77 -15.01
N PRO A 136 6.64 9.99 -15.18
CA PRO A 136 5.65 9.04 -14.69
C PRO A 136 5.81 7.63 -15.27
N GLY A 137 6.11 7.54 -16.57
CA GLY A 137 6.35 6.26 -17.23
C GLY A 137 7.64 5.57 -16.76
N LEU A 138 8.65 6.31 -16.29
CA LEU A 138 9.83 5.71 -15.64
C LEU A 138 9.43 5.00 -14.34
N CYS A 139 8.59 5.64 -13.52
CA CYS A 139 8.06 5.04 -12.29
C CYS A 139 7.20 3.81 -12.60
N VAL A 140 6.25 3.92 -13.54
CA VAL A 140 5.37 2.79 -13.86
C VAL A 140 6.11 1.65 -14.55
N SER A 141 7.10 1.93 -15.40
CA SER A 141 7.93 0.87 -16.01
C SER A 141 8.78 0.09 -15.00
N PHE A 142 9.21 0.73 -13.91
CA PHE A 142 9.81 0.03 -12.76
C PHE A 142 8.82 -0.97 -12.16
N ILE A 143 7.59 -0.54 -11.94
CA ILE A 143 6.55 -1.37 -11.29
C ILE A 143 6.09 -2.50 -12.22
N GLN A 144 5.90 -2.22 -13.50
CA GLN A 144 5.65 -3.20 -14.57
C GLN A 144 6.77 -4.24 -14.72
N SER A 145 7.96 -3.99 -14.15
CA SER A 145 9.07 -4.95 -14.17
C SER A 145 9.00 -5.99 -13.06
N LEU A 146 8.16 -5.76 -12.03
CA LEU A 146 7.95 -6.69 -10.92
C LEU A 146 7.22 -7.95 -11.41
N ASN A 147 7.34 -9.04 -10.63
CA ASN A 147 6.67 -10.30 -10.99
C ASN A 147 5.17 -10.20 -10.71
N TYR A 148 4.35 -10.54 -11.70
CA TYR A 148 2.92 -10.73 -11.48
C TYR A 148 2.69 -12.04 -10.72
N THR A 149 2.10 -11.97 -9.53
CA THR A 149 1.81 -13.14 -8.71
C THR A 149 0.46 -12.98 -8.03
N SER A 150 -0.54 -13.78 -8.41
CA SER A 150 -1.88 -13.71 -7.79
C SER A 150 -1.85 -14.01 -6.30
N ASP A 151 -2.74 -13.38 -5.54
CA ASP A 151 -2.84 -13.58 -4.09
C ASP A 151 -3.03 -15.03 -3.66
N LEU A 152 -3.86 -15.79 -4.36
CA LEU A 152 -4.07 -17.21 -4.06
C LEU A 152 -2.76 -18.00 -4.16
N THR A 153 -1.91 -17.64 -5.11
CA THR A 153 -0.63 -18.32 -5.34
C THR A 153 0.48 -17.88 -4.38
N SER A 154 0.44 -16.64 -3.90
CA SER A 154 1.51 -16.03 -3.09
C SER A 154 1.23 -16.03 -1.59
N SER A 155 -0.01 -15.78 -1.18
CA SER A 155 -0.43 -15.69 0.24
C SER A 155 -1.27 -16.89 0.69
N GLY A 156 -1.85 -17.65 -0.26
CA GLY A 156 -2.80 -18.72 0.02
C GLY A 156 -4.24 -18.25 0.31
N TYR A 157 -4.51 -16.95 0.18
CA TYR A 157 -5.83 -16.33 0.32
C TYR A 157 -6.30 -15.75 -1.02
N ASP A 158 -7.61 -15.68 -1.22
CA ASP A 158 -8.22 -15.19 -2.47
C ASP A 158 -8.11 -13.65 -2.62
N GLN A 159 -7.94 -12.93 -1.52
CA GLN A 159 -7.64 -11.49 -1.47
C GLN A 159 -6.74 -11.17 -0.26
N TYR A 160 -5.53 -10.71 -0.53
CA TYR A 160 -4.49 -10.31 0.41
C TYR A 160 -3.78 -9.04 -0.11
N PRO A 161 -4.42 -7.87 -0.03
CA PRO A 161 -3.78 -6.63 -0.47
C PRO A 161 -2.49 -6.40 0.32
N ARG A 162 -1.39 -6.20 -0.40
CA ARG A 162 -0.08 -5.90 0.15
C ARG A 162 0.10 -4.41 0.36
N PHE A 163 0.86 -4.08 1.38
CA PHE A 163 1.42 -2.74 1.50
C PHE A 163 2.53 -2.53 0.45
N PRO A 164 2.84 -1.26 0.09
CA PRO A 164 3.96 -0.95 -0.80
C PRO A 164 5.28 -1.61 -0.36
N TYR A 165 5.56 -1.61 0.95
CA TYR A 165 6.73 -2.30 1.52
C TYR A 165 6.78 -3.80 1.18
N GLU A 166 5.66 -4.51 1.35
CA GLU A 166 5.56 -5.96 1.09
C GLU A 166 5.71 -6.25 -0.40
N THR A 167 5.05 -5.47 -1.26
CA THR A 167 5.15 -5.60 -2.74
C THR A 167 6.60 -5.47 -3.21
N LEU A 168 7.35 -4.53 -2.65
CA LEU A 168 8.79 -4.38 -2.92
C LEU A 168 9.57 -5.59 -2.37
N TYR A 169 9.33 -6.00 -1.12
CA TYR A 169 10.04 -7.11 -0.48
C TYR A 169 9.88 -8.44 -1.23
N ASP A 170 8.66 -8.74 -1.67
CA ASP A 170 8.28 -9.93 -2.43
C ASP A 170 8.69 -9.85 -3.91
N ASN A 171 9.10 -8.66 -4.37
CA ASN A 171 9.43 -8.38 -5.77
C ASN A 171 8.26 -8.70 -6.72
N GLY A 172 7.05 -8.36 -6.30
CA GLY A 172 5.84 -8.70 -7.03
C GLY A 172 4.55 -8.63 -6.20
N GLY A 173 3.45 -8.78 -6.92
CA GLY A 173 2.07 -8.75 -6.45
C GLY A 173 1.14 -8.88 -7.67
N ASP A 174 -0.16 -8.79 -7.46
CA ASP A 174 -1.15 -8.71 -8.53
C ASP A 174 -1.57 -7.26 -8.83
N CYS A 175 -2.75 -7.07 -9.41
CA CYS A 175 -3.18 -5.81 -9.99
C CYS A 175 -3.35 -4.70 -8.94
N GLU A 176 -3.89 -5.04 -7.77
CA GLU A 176 -4.09 -4.13 -6.65
C GLU A 176 -2.76 -3.72 -6.02
N ASP A 177 -1.86 -4.66 -5.77
CA ASP A 177 -0.59 -4.42 -5.09
C ASP A 177 0.29 -3.47 -5.88
N THR A 178 0.39 -3.73 -7.20
CA THR A 178 1.17 -2.90 -8.11
C THR A 178 0.55 -1.53 -8.31
N SER A 179 -0.78 -1.41 -8.32
CA SER A 179 -1.50 -0.14 -8.38
C SER A 179 -1.30 0.69 -7.10
N ILE A 180 -1.37 0.06 -5.93
CA ILE A 180 -1.13 0.67 -4.62
C ILE A 180 0.29 1.24 -4.54
N LEU A 181 1.30 0.44 -4.90
CA LEU A 181 2.70 0.86 -4.93
C LEU A 181 2.92 2.03 -5.91
N ALA A 182 2.33 1.96 -7.10
CA ALA A 182 2.47 2.99 -8.11
C ALA A 182 1.86 4.32 -7.67
N VAL A 183 0.66 4.28 -7.10
CA VAL A 183 0.02 5.48 -6.56
C VAL A 183 0.86 6.09 -5.44
N ALA A 184 1.37 5.28 -4.49
CA ALA A 184 2.20 5.78 -3.41
C ALA A 184 3.44 6.54 -3.91
N ILE A 185 4.19 5.96 -4.87
CA ILE A 185 5.39 6.60 -5.42
C ILE A 185 5.03 7.83 -6.26
N LEU A 186 4.03 7.76 -7.13
CA LEU A 186 3.65 8.88 -8.00
C LEU A 186 3.10 10.07 -7.20
N GLN A 187 2.34 9.84 -6.13
CA GLN A 187 1.90 10.92 -5.23
C GLN A 187 3.08 11.59 -4.54
N GLU A 188 4.06 10.82 -4.07
CA GLU A 188 5.29 11.35 -3.45
C GLU A 188 6.15 12.14 -4.46
N MET A 189 6.11 11.77 -5.75
CA MET A 189 6.71 12.55 -6.84
C MET A 189 5.91 13.81 -7.21
N GLY A 190 4.74 14.04 -6.59
CA GLY A 190 3.88 15.20 -6.80
C GLY A 190 2.85 15.08 -7.93
N TYR A 191 2.63 13.87 -8.45
CA TYR A 191 1.57 13.62 -9.43
C TYR A 191 0.21 13.42 -8.74
N ASP A 192 -0.83 14.00 -9.32
CA ASP A 192 -2.21 13.81 -8.90
C ASP A 192 -2.73 12.51 -9.55
N VAL A 193 -2.80 11.46 -8.73
CA VAL A 193 -3.18 10.10 -9.14
C VAL A 193 -4.25 9.52 -8.22
N VAL A 194 -5.01 8.59 -8.77
CA VAL A 194 -6.11 7.86 -8.11
C VAL A 194 -5.98 6.37 -8.40
N LEU A 195 -6.60 5.52 -7.56
CA LEU A 195 -6.82 4.13 -7.91
C LEU A 195 -8.07 4.01 -8.79
N LEU A 196 -8.07 3.05 -9.71
CA LEU A 196 -9.19 2.71 -10.57
C LEU A 196 -9.57 1.26 -10.28
N GLU A 197 -10.71 1.04 -9.64
CA GLU A 197 -11.25 -0.29 -9.38
C GLU A 197 -12.19 -0.69 -10.52
N LEU A 198 -11.93 -1.86 -11.09
CA LEU A 198 -12.71 -2.50 -12.14
C LEU A 198 -13.13 -3.91 -11.65
N PRO A 199 -14.13 -4.55 -12.29
CA PRO A 199 -14.46 -5.92 -11.96
C PRO A 199 -13.24 -6.84 -12.10
N GLU A 200 -12.80 -7.41 -10.99
CA GLU A 200 -11.65 -8.34 -10.90
C GLU A 200 -10.30 -7.74 -11.37
N HIS A 201 -10.17 -6.41 -11.42
CA HIS A 201 -8.94 -5.74 -11.83
C HIS A 201 -8.75 -4.38 -11.13
N MET A 202 -7.50 -3.97 -10.98
CA MET A 202 -7.15 -2.64 -10.50
C MET A 202 -6.04 -2.04 -11.36
N ALA A 203 -6.18 -0.75 -11.63
CA ALA A 203 -5.17 0.07 -12.27
C ALA A 203 -5.07 1.42 -11.54
N LEU A 204 -4.24 2.32 -12.05
CA LEU A 204 -4.21 3.70 -11.57
C LEU A 204 -4.68 4.68 -12.64
N GLY A 205 -5.18 5.82 -12.20
CA GLY A 205 -5.52 6.97 -13.04
C GLY A 205 -4.56 8.11 -12.77
N ILE A 206 -3.94 8.68 -13.80
CA ILE A 206 -3.05 9.85 -13.67
C ILE A 206 -3.67 11.09 -14.30
N LYS A 207 -3.72 12.18 -13.54
CA LYS A 207 -4.26 13.45 -14.04
C LYS A 207 -3.40 14.00 -15.17
N CYS A 208 -4.04 14.25 -16.31
CA CYS A 208 -3.39 14.86 -17.47
C CYS A 208 -4.25 16.00 -18.03
N ASP A 209 -3.71 16.71 -19.02
CA ASP A 209 -4.49 17.66 -19.83
C ASP A 209 -5.67 16.92 -20.51
N PRO A 210 -6.88 17.49 -20.55
CA PRO A 210 -8.03 16.89 -21.25
C PRO A 210 -7.80 16.62 -22.75
N LYS A 211 -6.76 17.21 -23.36
CA LYS A 211 -6.33 16.96 -24.75
C LYS A 211 -5.42 15.76 -24.92
N THR A 212 -4.95 15.16 -23.82
CA THR A 212 -4.19 13.90 -23.88
C THR A 212 -5.04 12.83 -24.57
N LYS A 213 -4.42 11.97 -25.36
CA LYS A 213 -5.13 10.90 -26.06
C LYS A 213 -5.25 9.68 -25.15
N GLY A 214 -6.31 8.92 -25.34
CA GLY A 214 -6.53 7.65 -24.64
C GLY A 214 -7.71 7.71 -23.68
N ARG A 215 -7.87 6.64 -22.92
CA ARG A 215 -8.99 6.43 -22.01
C ARG A 215 -8.77 7.19 -20.71
N SER A 216 -9.76 8.00 -20.33
CA SER A 216 -9.77 8.76 -19.08
C SER A 216 -11.12 8.69 -18.37
N PHE A 217 -11.09 9.00 -17.08
CA PHE A 217 -12.23 9.03 -16.18
C PHE A 217 -12.29 10.39 -15.49
N GLU A 218 -13.47 10.99 -15.46
CA GLU A 218 -13.67 12.29 -14.84
C GLU A 218 -13.96 12.11 -13.34
N TYR A 219 -13.23 12.85 -12.51
CA TYR A 219 -13.45 12.91 -11.07
C TYR A 219 -13.08 14.31 -10.56
N ASN A 220 -13.96 14.95 -9.77
CA ASN A 220 -13.76 16.31 -9.25
C ASN A 220 -13.25 17.32 -10.30
N ASN A 221 -13.89 17.36 -11.48
CA ASN A 221 -13.54 18.24 -12.62
C ASN A 221 -12.11 18.05 -13.15
N SER A 222 -11.48 16.90 -12.89
CA SER A 222 -10.17 16.50 -13.42
C SER A 222 -10.31 15.23 -14.25
N HIS A 223 -9.44 15.06 -15.25
CA HIS A 223 -9.40 13.88 -16.12
C HIS A 223 -8.21 13.00 -15.74
N TYR A 224 -8.51 11.81 -15.22
CA TYR A 224 -7.54 10.79 -14.85
C TYR A 224 -7.42 9.76 -15.96
N TYR A 225 -6.28 9.71 -16.63
CA TYR A 225 -6.00 8.78 -17.72
C TYR A 225 -5.58 7.43 -17.17
N TYR A 226 -6.15 6.36 -17.72
CA TYR A 226 -5.84 4.99 -17.34
C TYR A 226 -4.35 4.74 -17.50
N LEU A 227 -3.73 4.08 -16.54
CA LEU A 227 -2.34 3.66 -16.61
C LEU A 227 -2.22 2.27 -15.99
N GLU A 228 -1.92 1.30 -16.83
CA GLU A 228 -1.78 -0.09 -16.44
C GLU A 228 -0.45 -0.35 -15.71
N THR A 229 -0.51 -1.04 -14.58
CA THR A 229 0.66 -1.46 -13.81
C THR A 229 1.04 -2.91 -14.06
N THR A 230 0.12 -3.71 -14.61
CA THR A 230 0.31 -5.14 -14.90
C THR A 230 0.68 -5.37 -16.37
N GLY A 231 1.71 -6.19 -16.61
CA GLY A 231 2.28 -6.32 -17.95
C GLY A 231 3.27 -5.20 -18.26
N ARG A 232 3.72 -5.10 -19.52
CA ARG A 232 4.86 -4.25 -19.88
C ARG A 232 4.51 -3.28 -21.00
N ASN A 233 5.13 -2.10 -20.95
CA ASN A 233 5.11 -1.08 -21.99
C ASN A 233 3.76 -0.39 -22.20
N TRP A 234 2.79 -0.55 -21.29
CA TRP A 234 1.56 0.21 -21.34
C TRP A 234 1.82 1.70 -21.14
N GLN A 235 1.27 2.51 -22.03
CA GLN A 235 1.38 3.97 -21.99
C GLN A 235 0.16 4.60 -21.31
N ILE A 236 0.32 5.86 -20.90
CA ILE A 236 -0.78 6.66 -20.35
C ILE A 236 -1.93 6.72 -21.36
N GLY A 237 -3.13 6.34 -20.91
CA GLY A 237 -4.36 6.31 -21.69
C GLY A 237 -4.59 5.01 -22.46
N GLU A 238 -3.65 4.07 -22.47
CA GLU A 238 -3.85 2.74 -23.06
C GLU A 238 -4.53 1.81 -22.05
N MET A 239 -5.70 1.32 -22.41
CA MET A 239 -6.51 0.43 -21.57
C MET A 239 -6.73 -0.90 -22.32
N PRO A 240 -6.57 -2.06 -21.66
CA PRO A 240 -6.87 -3.35 -22.28
C PRO A 240 -8.32 -3.42 -22.79
N GLU A 241 -8.53 -3.99 -23.99
CA GLU A 241 -9.84 -4.06 -24.66
C GLU A 241 -10.93 -4.72 -23.78
N GLU A 242 -10.54 -5.70 -22.96
CA GLU A 242 -11.45 -6.43 -22.07
C GLU A 242 -12.12 -5.54 -21.02
N TYR A 243 -11.52 -4.40 -20.71
CA TYR A 243 -12.02 -3.46 -19.70
C TYR A 243 -12.76 -2.26 -20.30
N GLU A 244 -12.67 -1.97 -21.61
CA GLU A 244 -13.17 -0.70 -22.20
C GLU A 244 -14.63 -0.36 -21.86
N ASN A 245 -15.47 -1.40 -21.74
CA ASN A 245 -16.90 -1.29 -21.48
C ASN A 245 -17.30 -1.70 -20.04
N LYS A 246 -16.32 -1.83 -19.14
CA LYS A 246 -16.57 -2.19 -17.74
C LYS A 246 -16.81 -0.93 -16.90
N PRO A 247 -17.62 -1.02 -15.83
CA PRO A 247 -17.71 0.06 -14.86
C PRO A 247 -16.33 0.28 -14.21
N VAL A 248 -16.01 1.53 -13.94
CA VAL A 248 -14.77 1.92 -13.25
C VAL A 248 -15.13 2.82 -12.09
N GLU A 249 -14.72 2.43 -10.89
CA GLU A 249 -14.81 3.25 -9.70
C GLU A 249 -13.48 4.00 -9.50
N VAL A 250 -13.57 5.33 -9.40
CA VAL A 250 -12.41 6.18 -9.10
C VAL A 250 -12.28 6.29 -7.59
N ILE A 251 -11.19 5.75 -7.05
CA ILE A 251 -10.89 5.79 -5.62
C ILE A 251 -9.80 6.85 -5.37
N PRO A 252 -10.16 8.02 -4.82
CA PRO A 252 -9.16 9.02 -4.45
C PRO A 252 -8.27 8.49 -3.32
N VAL A 253 -6.96 8.70 -3.43
CA VAL A 253 -6.01 8.34 -2.38
C VAL A 253 -5.63 9.59 -1.59
N TYR A 254 -6.00 9.61 -0.32
CA TYR A 254 -5.72 10.70 0.59
C TYR A 254 -5.60 10.19 2.02
N ARG A 255 -4.80 10.88 2.81
CA ARG A 255 -4.57 10.50 4.20
C ARG A 255 -5.80 10.83 5.06
N ARG A 256 -6.20 9.89 5.92
CA ARG A 256 -7.34 10.05 6.85
C ARG A 256 -7.27 9.03 7.99
N PRO A 257 -7.92 9.30 9.14
CA PRO A 257 -8.11 8.26 10.14
C PRO A 257 -9.17 7.26 9.68
N LEU A 258 -9.01 6.01 10.12
CA LEU A 258 -10.01 4.98 9.99
C LEU A 258 -9.91 4.09 11.22
N VAL A 259 -11.02 3.85 11.91
CA VAL A 259 -11.01 2.99 13.09
C VAL A 259 -11.73 1.68 12.85
N ASN A 260 -11.16 0.61 13.40
CA ASN A 260 -11.81 -0.66 13.59
C ASN A 260 -12.22 -0.82 15.04
N LEU A 261 -13.43 -1.32 15.23
CA LEU A 261 -14.00 -1.67 16.52
C LEU A 261 -14.05 -3.19 16.67
N ASP A 262 -13.80 -3.65 17.89
CA ASP A 262 -14.10 -5.00 18.35
C ASP A 262 -14.55 -4.91 19.81
N PHE A 263 -15.39 -5.84 20.26
CA PHE A 263 -15.77 -5.91 21.67
C PHE A 263 -16.05 -7.33 22.15
N SER A 264 -15.92 -7.49 23.46
CA SER A 264 -16.44 -8.65 24.18
C SER A 264 -17.34 -8.19 25.31
N ALA A 265 -18.42 -8.92 25.57
CA ALA A 265 -19.37 -8.61 26.62
C ALA A 265 -19.53 -9.79 27.58
N ARG A 266 -19.73 -9.48 28.86
CA ARG A 266 -20.14 -10.43 29.89
C ARG A 266 -21.45 -9.96 30.48
N CYS A 267 -22.44 -10.84 30.50
CA CYS A 267 -23.76 -10.57 31.03
C CYS A 267 -24.04 -11.48 32.21
N GLU A 268 -24.35 -10.89 33.36
CA GLU A 268 -24.92 -11.58 34.52
C GLU A 268 -26.40 -11.19 34.62
N TYR A 269 -27.31 -12.16 34.77
CA TYR A 269 -28.74 -11.88 34.75
C TYR A 269 -29.52 -12.57 35.86
N SER A 270 -30.65 -11.97 36.19
CA SER A 270 -31.64 -12.43 37.16
C SER A 270 -33.04 -12.09 36.64
N GLN A 271 -34.08 -12.60 37.30
CA GLN A 271 -35.48 -12.25 36.98
C GLN A 271 -35.81 -10.75 37.09
N LYS A 272 -34.93 -9.94 37.70
CA LYS A 272 -35.18 -8.50 37.90
C LYS A 272 -34.39 -7.62 36.95
N GLU A 273 -33.17 -8.01 36.64
CA GLU A 273 -32.24 -7.23 35.82
C GLU A 273 -31.12 -8.09 35.27
N GLY A 274 -30.55 -7.64 34.15
CA GLY A 274 -29.24 -8.02 33.65
C GLY A 274 -28.22 -6.89 33.84
N VAL A 275 -26.99 -7.26 34.16
CA VAL A 275 -25.84 -6.38 34.30
C VAL A 275 -24.81 -6.81 33.26
N VAL A 276 -24.38 -5.86 32.44
CA VAL A 276 -23.49 -6.11 31.30
C VAL A 276 -22.21 -5.30 31.44
N ASP A 277 -21.08 -5.99 31.39
CA ASP A 277 -19.75 -5.41 31.26
C ASP A 277 -19.26 -5.60 29.82
N VAL A 278 -18.82 -4.53 29.17
CA VAL A 278 -18.36 -4.54 27.78
C VAL A 278 -16.93 -4.03 27.70
N ASN A 279 -16.03 -4.83 27.14
CA ASN A 279 -14.65 -4.44 26.81
C ASN A 279 -14.57 -4.16 25.32
N VAL A 280 -14.22 -2.93 24.96
CA VAL A 280 -14.10 -2.44 23.58
C VAL A 280 -12.64 -2.21 23.24
N THR A 281 -12.21 -2.71 22.08
CA THR A 281 -10.96 -2.34 21.42
C THR A 281 -11.27 -1.42 20.26
N LEU A 282 -10.68 -0.23 20.27
CA LEU A 282 -10.71 0.73 19.16
C LEU A 282 -9.29 0.84 18.58
N ARG A 283 -9.09 0.45 17.33
CA ARG A 283 -7.78 0.52 16.65
C ARG A 283 -7.85 1.50 15.49
N ASN A 284 -6.93 2.46 15.44
CA ASN A 284 -6.75 3.28 14.25
C ASN A 284 -5.93 2.51 13.21
N VAL A 285 -6.53 2.22 12.06
CA VAL A 285 -5.93 1.55 10.90
C VAL A 285 -5.80 2.49 9.70
N GLY A 286 -6.11 3.78 9.90
CA GLY A 286 -5.90 4.84 8.92
C GLY A 286 -4.49 5.41 8.99
N SER A 287 -4.22 6.35 8.10
CA SER A 287 -2.91 6.97 7.93
C SER A 287 -2.73 8.26 8.72
N GLU A 288 -3.81 8.81 9.28
CA GLU A 288 -3.78 10.01 10.13
C GLU A 288 -4.23 9.70 11.55
N ILE A 289 -3.89 10.61 12.46
CA ILE A 289 -4.34 10.60 13.84
C ILE A 289 -5.86 10.67 13.90
N ALA A 290 -6.49 9.81 14.70
CA ALA A 290 -7.89 9.97 15.08
C ALA A 290 -7.99 10.96 16.25
N GLU A 291 -8.56 12.13 16.00
CA GLU A 291 -8.64 13.23 16.98
C GLU A 291 -9.92 13.15 17.81
N ASN A 292 -9.75 13.23 19.13
CA ASN A 292 -10.84 13.25 20.11
C ASN A 292 -11.88 12.14 19.91
N ALA A 293 -11.40 10.94 19.56
CA ALA A 293 -12.24 9.76 19.38
C ALA A 293 -12.87 9.37 20.72
N THR A 294 -14.18 9.19 20.73
CA THR A 294 -14.98 8.80 21.90
C THR A 294 -15.72 7.52 21.59
N VAL A 295 -15.66 6.55 22.50
CA VAL A 295 -16.37 5.27 22.41
C VAL A 295 -17.65 5.36 23.23
N TYR A 296 -18.78 5.08 22.59
CA TYR A 296 -20.10 4.98 23.19
C TYR A 296 -20.51 3.51 23.23
N VAL A 297 -20.92 3.03 24.40
CA VAL A 297 -21.45 1.68 24.59
C VAL A 297 -22.86 1.79 25.14
N ALA A 298 -23.81 1.12 24.51
CA ALA A 298 -25.21 1.15 24.88
C ALA A 298 -25.83 -0.24 24.86
N LEU A 299 -26.83 -0.46 25.71
CA LEU A 299 -27.74 -1.60 25.62
C LEU A 299 -29.00 -1.15 24.87
N GLN A 300 -29.09 -1.47 23.58
CA GLN A 300 -30.21 -1.07 22.73
C GLN A 300 -31.36 -2.07 22.86
N ALA A 301 -32.59 -1.57 22.94
CA ALA A 301 -33.80 -2.37 22.96
C ALA A 301 -34.17 -2.92 21.57
N ASP A 302 -35.04 -3.92 21.55
CA ASP A 302 -35.58 -4.59 20.35
C ASP A 302 -36.36 -3.66 19.41
N ASP A 303 -36.88 -2.53 19.91
CA ASP A 303 -37.51 -1.48 19.09
C ASP A 303 -36.50 -0.57 18.35
N GLU A 304 -35.20 -0.81 18.52
CA GLU A 304 -34.04 -0.08 17.96
C GLU A 304 -33.95 1.42 18.30
N SER A 305 -34.99 1.98 18.90
CA SER A 305 -35.08 3.41 19.23
C SER A 305 -34.69 3.68 20.68
N ARG A 306 -34.94 2.72 21.57
CA ARG A 306 -34.73 2.86 23.00
C ARG A 306 -33.36 2.33 23.39
N ILE A 307 -32.69 3.10 24.25
CA ILE A 307 -31.48 2.68 24.95
C ILE A 307 -31.84 2.41 26.41
N TRP A 308 -31.53 1.22 26.91
CA TRP A 308 -31.75 0.85 28.31
C TRP A 308 -30.75 1.54 29.24
N ASP A 309 -29.48 1.51 28.85
CA ASP A 309 -28.38 2.13 29.58
C ASP A 309 -27.21 2.39 28.62
N GLN A 310 -26.37 3.37 28.94
CA GLN A 310 -25.22 3.73 28.13
C GLN A 310 -24.08 4.33 28.95
N ILE A 311 -22.85 4.09 28.49
CA ILE A 311 -21.62 4.65 29.05
C ILE A 311 -20.73 5.07 27.88
N GLU A 312 -20.06 6.21 28.03
CA GLU A 312 -19.07 6.71 27.07
C GLU A 312 -17.68 6.81 27.71
N SER A 313 -16.65 6.75 26.87
CA SER A 313 -15.27 7.00 27.28
C SER A 313 -14.97 8.51 27.35
N ASP A 314 -13.88 8.89 28.01
CA ASP A 314 -13.27 10.19 27.73
C ASP A 314 -12.78 10.24 26.27
N PRO A 315 -12.73 11.42 25.63
CA PRO A 315 -12.11 11.58 24.32
C PRO A 315 -10.63 11.20 24.35
N VAL A 316 -10.19 10.47 23.32
CA VAL A 316 -8.80 10.00 23.18
C VAL A 316 -8.24 10.32 21.80
N ILE A 317 -6.93 10.60 21.75
CA ILE A 317 -6.17 10.71 20.52
C ILE A 317 -5.52 9.35 20.22
N ILE A 318 -5.70 8.84 19.00
CA ILE A 318 -5.15 7.53 18.61
C ILE A 318 -4.30 7.69 17.35
N GLU A 319 -3.00 7.51 17.51
CA GLU A 319 -2.01 7.47 16.42
C GLU A 319 -2.31 6.33 15.42
N PRO A 320 -1.86 6.41 14.15
CA PRO A 320 -1.89 5.29 13.21
C PRO A 320 -1.35 3.98 13.83
N GLU A 321 -2.05 2.88 13.58
CA GLU A 321 -1.87 1.54 14.20
C GLU A 321 -1.98 1.48 15.73
N GLY A 322 -2.22 2.62 16.38
CA GLY A 322 -2.52 2.73 17.80
C GLY A 322 -3.84 2.05 18.16
N ALA A 323 -3.93 1.56 19.39
CA ALA A 323 -5.14 0.95 19.93
C ALA A 323 -5.49 1.54 21.29
N TYR A 324 -6.78 1.77 21.50
CA TYR A 324 -7.37 2.18 22.75
C TYR A 324 -8.29 1.08 23.28
N GLN A 325 -8.17 0.80 24.59
CA GLN A 325 -8.98 -0.19 25.29
C GLN A 325 -9.90 0.53 26.26
N PHE A 326 -11.19 0.27 26.16
CA PHE A 326 -12.22 0.87 27.00
C PHE A 326 -13.10 -0.20 27.63
N THR A 327 -13.44 -0.05 28.91
CA THR A 327 -14.37 -0.95 29.58
C THR A 327 -15.56 -0.17 30.13
N ALA A 328 -16.74 -0.41 29.57
CA ALA A 328 -18.01 0.04 30.12
C ALA A 328 -18.51 -1.01 31.12
N LYS A 329 -18.58 -0.67 32.41
CA LYS A 329 -18.99 -1.61 33.46
C LYS A 329 -20.37 -1.29 34.00
N GLY A 330 -21.13 -2.33 34.29
CA GLY A 330 -22.35 -2.24 35.07
C GLY A 330 -23.54 -1.64 34.31
N LEU A 331 -23.58 -1.75 32.98
CA LEU A 331 -24.74 -1.35 32.17
C LEU A 331 -25.95 -2.22 32.56
N ARG A 332 -27.12 -1.62 32.72
CA ARG A 332 -28.32 -2.32 33.22
C ARG A 332 -29.40 -2.47 32.18
N VAL A 333 -30.05 -3.62 32.18
CA VAL A 333 -31.25 -3.91 31.38
C VAL A 333 -32.31 -4.55 32.28
N PRO A 334 -33.60 -4.17 32.21
CA PRO A 334 -34.63 -4.82 33.00
C PRO A 334 -34.76 -6.32 32.66
N GLY A 335 -35.13 -7.16 33.64
CA GLY A 335 -35.39 -8.58 33.41
C GLY A 335 -36.56 -8.81 32.44
N ASP A 336 -36.59 -9.99 31.81
CA ASP A 336 -37.56 -10.39 30.78
C ASP A 336 -37.56 -9.44 29.56
N ARG A 337 -36.42 -8.82 29.26
CA ARG A 337 -36.25 -7.91 28.10
C ARG A 337 -35.19 -8.43 27.15
N THR A 338 -35.39 -8.07 25.89
CA THR A 338 -34.42 -8.28 24.83
C THR A 338 -33.57 -7.02 24.66
N PHE A 339 -32.27 -7.21 24.47
CA PHE A 339 -31.33 -6.13 24.17
C PHE A 339 -30.21 -6.62 23.25
N ARG A 340 -29.44 -5.70 22.69
CA ARG A 340 -28.12 -5.97 22.12
C ARG A 340 -27.11 -4.95 22.60
N VAL A 341 -25.84 -5.32 22.60
CA VAL A 341 -24.74 -4.38 22.81
C VAL A 341 -24.55 -3.59 21.52
N TYR A 342 -24.65 -2.27 21.61
CA TYR A 342 -24.34 -1.33 20.54
C TYR A 342 -23.09 -0.55 20.92
N VAL A 343 -22.07 -0.59 20.05
CA VAL A 343 -20.83 0.15 20.24
C VAL A 343 -20.63 1.09 19.07
N ARG A 344 -20.36 2.36 19.37
CA ARG A 344 -20.08 3.39 18.37
C ARG A 344 -18.82 4.17 18.73
N ALA A 345 -17.99 4.48 17.74
CA ALA A 345 -16.88 5.41 17.86
C ALA A 345 -17.13 6.64 16.97
N ILE A 346 -16.89 7.83 17.51
CA ILE A 346 -17.01 9.12 16.81
C ILE A 346 -15.84 10.00 17.24
N GLY A 347 -15.29 10.82 16.34
CA GLY A 347 -14.25 11.81 16.64
C GLY A 347 -14.39 13.03 15.74
N GLU A 348 -13.53 14.03 15.93
CA GLU A 348 -13.62 15.30 15.19
C GLU A 348 -13.34 15.14 13.69
N ASN A 349 -12.34 14.32 13.36
CA ASN A 349 -11.93 14.01 11.99
C ASN A 349 -12.25 12.57 11.58
N LEU A 350 -13.07 11.86 12.38
CA LEU A 350 -13.35 10.44 12.22
C LEU A 350 -14.79 10.22 11.74
N LEU A 351 -14.95 9.50 10.63
CA LEU A 351 -16.25 8.96 10.22
C LEU A 351 -16.73 7.96 11.27
N SER A 352 -17.99 8.11 11.72
CA SER A 352 -18.49 7.27 12.79
C SER A 352 -18.48 5.79 12.42
N LYS A 353 -17.94 4.96 13.30
CA LYS A 353 -17.93 3.50 13.15
C LYS A 353 -18.83 2.89 14.20
N GLU A 354 -19.63 1.90 13.81
CA GLU A 354 -20.52 1.18 14.72
C GLU A 354 -20.46 -0.32 14.50
N ILE A 355 -20.65 -1.07 15.59
CA ILE A 355 -20.81 -2.52 15.60
C ILE A 355 -21.84 -2.92 16.66
N MET A 356 -22.50 -4.06 16.44
CA MET A 356 -23.59 -4.55 17.27
C MET A 356 -23.38 -6.04 17.60
N SER A 357 -23.86 -6.47 18.77
CA SER A 357 -24.04 -7.90 19.03
C SER A 357 -25.33 -8.42 18.39
N GLU A 358 -25.45 -9.75 18.36
CA GLU A 358 -26.75 -10.41 18.24
C GLU A 358 -27.67 -10.01 19.40
N TRP A 359 -28.97 -10.22 19.20
CA TRP A 359 -29.99 -10.00 20.23
C TRP A 359 -29.86 -11.04 21.36
N VAL A 360 -29.94 -10.55 22.59
CA VAL A 360 -29.91 -11.33 23.83
C VAL A 360 -31.21 -11.11 24.56
N SER A 361 -31.87 -12.19 24.98
CA SER A 361 -33.06 -12.13 25.85
C SER A 361 -32.71 -12.72 27.20
N ILE A 362 -33.01 -12.00 28.27
CA ILE A 362 -32.65 -12.36 29.65
C ILE A 362 -33.86 -12.55 30.55
#